data_AF-A0AAU2AR17-F1
#
_entry.id   AF-A0AAU2AR17-F1
#
_cell.length_a   1.000
_cell.length_b   1.000
_cell.length_c   1.000
_cell.angle_alpha   90.00
_cell.angle_beta   90.00
_cell.angle_gamma   90.00
#
_symmetry.space_group_name_H-M   'P 1'
#
loop_
_entity.id
_entity.type
_entity.pdbx_description
1 polymer ?
#
loop_
_entity_poly.entity_id
_entity_poly.type
_entity_poly.pdbx_seq_one_letter_code
_entity_poly.pdbx_strand_id
1 'polypeptide(L)'
;MSRCRAARRPLKPRQHRQPPTPASAGDPSTAQDGTRQSSRRAETEGEQQMASKAEKIVAGLGGIDNIEEVEGCITRLRTEVKDASLVDEAALKAAGAHGVVKMGTAIQVVIGTDADPIAADIEDMM
;
A
#
# COMPACT_ATOMS: atom_id res chain seq x y z
N MET A 1 -54.08 14.19 -9.84
CA MET A 1 -53.74 13.44 -11.07
C MET A 1 -53.14 14.40 -12.09
N SER A 2 -51.81 14.44 -12.24
CA SER A 2 -51.20 15.02 -13.44
C SER A 2 -49.88 14.33 -13.70
N ARG A 3 -49.84 13.59 -14.81
CA ARG A 3 -48.71 12.80 -15.28
C ARG A 3 -47.84 13.73 -16.13
N CYS A 4 -46.56 13.90 -15.78
CA CYS A 4 -45.57 14.43 -16.72
C CYS A 4 -44.57 13.33 -17.09
N ARG A 5 -44.50 13.11 -18.41
CA ARG A 5 -43.78 12.08 -19.15
C ARG A 5 -42.26 12.27 -19.09
N ALA A 6 -41.59 11.13 -18.97
CA ALA A 6 -40.41 10.68 -19.72
C ALA A 6 -39.43 11.73 -20.29
N ALA A 7 -38.18 11.65 -19.82
CA ALA A 7 -37.01 11.95 -20.64
C ALA A 7 -35.98 10.84 -20.46
N ARG A 8 -36.07 9.80 -21.29
CA ARG A 8 -34.99 8.83 -21.51
C ARG A 8 -33.82 9.59 -22.14
N ARG A 9 -32.69 9.70 -21.44
CA ARG A 9 -31.44 10.20 -22.03
C ARG A 9 -30.68 9.03 -22.66
N PRO A 10 -30.50 8.98 -23.98
CA PRO A 10 -29.62 8.00 -24.60
C PRO A 10 -28.18 8.50 -24.46
N LEU A 11 -27.39 7.87 -23.60
CA LEU A 11 -25.94 8.08 -23.60
C LEU A 11 -25.34 7.19 -24.69
N LYS A 12 -24.81 7.87 -25.71
CA LYS A 12 -24.18 7.29 -26.91
C LYS A 12 -22.93 6.47 -26.54
N PRO A 13 -22.58 5.44 -27.33
CA PRO A 13 -21.35 4.69 -27.14
C PRO A 13 -20.16 5.55 -27.58
N ARG A 14 -19.20 5.79 -26.68
CA ARG A 14 -17.92 6.40 -27.04
C ARG A 14 -17.02 5.35 -27.69
N GLN A 15 -17.17 5.21 -29.00
CA GLN A 15 -16.16 4.61 -29.86
C GLN A 15 -15.00 5.60 -29.99
N HIS A 16 -13.82 5.25 -29.47
CA HIS A 16 -12.58 5.91 -29.85
C HIS A 16 -11.71 4.96 -30.65
N ARG A 17 -11.37 5.44 -31.84
CA ARG A 17 -10.47 4.83 -32.82
C ARG A 17 -9.02 4.90 -32.32
N GLN A 18 -8.25 3.90 -32.77
CA GLN A 18 -6.81 3.59 -32.70
C GLN A 18 -5.87 4.75 -33.15
N PRO A 19 -4.51 4.65 -33.30
CA PRO A 19 -3.48 3.58 -33.12
C PRO A 19 -2.22 4.15 -32.36
N PRO A 20 -0.92 3.75 -32.51
CA PRO A 20 -0.24 2.59 -33.12
C PRO A 20 0.77 1.87 -32.17
N THR A 21 1.36 0.76 -32.64
CA THR A 21 2.57 0.12 -32.08
C THR A 21 3.80 1.04 -32.14
N PRO A 22 4.77 0.87 -31.24
CA PRO A 22 6.07 0.40 -31.77
C PRO A 22 6.67 -0.76 -30.98
N ALA A 23 7.34 -1.64 -31.74
CA ALA A 23 8.29 -2.62 -31.23
C ALA A 23 9.38 -1.93 -30.41
N SER A 24 9.60 -2.41 -29.19
CA SER A 24 10.83 -2.14 -28.45
C SER A 24 11.58 -3.46 -28.33
N ALA A 25 12.54 -3.65 -29.23
CA ALA A 25 13.66 -4.53 -28.99
C ALA A 25 14.45 -3.92 -27.82
N GLY A 26 14.64 -4.71 -26.77
CA GLY A 26 15.50 -4.38 -25.64
C GLY A 26 16.27 -5.63 -25.27
N ASP A 27 17.50 -5.70 -25.74
CA ASP A 27 18.50 -6.71 -25.39
C ASP A 27 18.64 -6.86 -23.87
N PRO A 28 18.47 -8.08 -23.30
CA PRO A 28 18.91 -8.34 -21.94
C PRO A 28 20.39 -8.74 -21.98
N SER A 29 21.28 -7.77 -22.06
CA SER A 29 22.69 -8.00 -21.73
C SER A 29 23.18 -6.91 -20.80
N THR A 30 22.95 -7.12 -19.51
CA THR A 30 23.78 -6.51 -18.48
C THR A 30 24.06 -7.58 -17.44
N ALA A 31 25.33 -7.94 -17.45
CA ALA A 31 26.00 -8.87 -16.56
C ALA A 31 25.62 -8.67 -15.10
N GLN A 32 25.18 -9.75 -14.47
CA GLN A 32 25.33 -9.96 -13.03
C GLN A 32 25.62 -11.44 -12.82
N ASP A 33 26.90 -11.80 -12.70
CA ASP A 33 27.27 -12.93 -11.85
C ASP A 33 28.58 -12.59 -11.14
N GLY A 34 28.39 -12.05 -9.96
CA GLY A 34 29.44 -11.55 -9.11
C GLY A 34 28.84 -11.37 -7.73
N THR A 35 28.52 -12.48 -7.06
CA THR A 35 28.90 -12.75 -5.67
C THR A 35 28.41 -14.14 -5.31
N ARG A 36 29.39 -15.03 -5.16
CA ARG A 36 29.25 -16.25 -4.38
C ARG A 36 28.85 -15.86 -2.96
N GLN A 37 27.61 -16.04 -2.57
CA GLN A 37 27.31 -16.29 -1.17
C GLN A 37 25.95 -16.94 -0.96
N SER A 38 26.01 -18.06 -0.24
CA SER A 38 24.99 -18.55 0.67
C SER A 38 23.82 -19.33 0.09
N SER A 39 24.13 -20.49 -0.47
CA SER A 39 23.30 -21.68 -0.34
C SER A 39 22.95 -21.95 1.14
N ARG A 40 21.65 -21.89 1.49
CA ARG A 40 20.97 -22.03 2.80
C ARG A 40 20.59 -20.70 3.49
N ARG A 41 19.59 -20.00 2.96
CA ARG A 41 18.70 -19.02 3.63
C ARG A 41 17.75 -18.50 2.54
N ALA A 42 16.59 -19.13 2.36
CA ALA A 42 15.56 -18.62 1.44
C ALA A 42 14.18 -18.50 2.14
N GLU A 43 14.10 -18.90 3.41
CA GLU A 43 12.85 -18.86 4.18
C GLU A 43 12.80 -17.65 5.11
N THR A 44 13.94 -17.03 5.46
CA THR A 44 13.97 -15.87 6.37
C THR A 44 13.90 -14.50 5.68
N GLU A 45 14.03 -14.44 4.35
CA GLU A 45 14.12 -13.16 3.62
C GLU A 45 12.75 -12.50 3.44
N GLY A 46 11.68 -13.29 3.34
CA GLY A 46 10.30 -12.77 3.26
C GLY A 46 9.86 -12.14 4.58
N GLU A 47 10.09 -12.85 5.69
CA GLU A 47 9.82 -12.35 7.05
C GLU A 47 10.65 -11.10 7.37
N GLN A 48 11.95 -11.08 7.06
CA GLN A 48 12.79 -9.89 7.30
C GLN A 48 12.36 -8.68 6.47
N GLN A 49 11.90 -8.89 5.23
CA GLN A 49 11.39 -7.80 4.39
C GLN A 49 10.04 -7.27 4.89
N MET A 50 9.18 -8.11 5.47
CA MET A 50 7.92 -7.68 6.09
C MET A 50 8.14 -6.97 7.42
N ALA A 51 9.00 -7.51 8.29
CA ALA A 51 9.42 -6.84 9.53
C ALA A 51 10.03 -5.47 9.23
N SER A 52 10.90 -5.37 8.23
CA SER A 52 11.46 -4.07 7.79
C SER A 52 10.42 -3.08 7.25
N LYS A 53 9.27 -3.56 6.76
CA LYS A 53 8.14 -2.69 6.34
C LYS A 53 7.31 -2.28 7.54
N ALA A 54 6.99 -3.22 8.44
CA ALA A 54 6.30 -2.96 9.70
C ALA A 54 7.02 -1.88 10.51
N GLU A 55 8.34 -2.01 10.70
CA GLU A 55 9.19 -1.03 11.39
C GLU A 55 9.11 0.36 10.74
N LYS A 56 9.12 0.43 9.40
CA LYS A 56 9.01 1.70 8.67
C LYS A 56 7.63 2.32 8.81
N ILE A 57 6.58 1.50 8.85
CA ILE A 57 5.21 1.97 9.07
C ILE A 57 5.06 2.52 10.48
N VAL A 58 5.55 1.80 11.48
CA VAL A 58 5.56 2.25 12.89
C VAL A 58 6.36 3.55 13.03
N ALA A 59 7.55 3.63 12.43
CA ALA A 59 8.33 4.87 12.40
C ALA A 59 7.57 6.02 11.71
N GLY A 60 6.86 5.72 10.62
CA GLY A 60 6.00 6.67 9.90
C GLY A 60 4.74 7.08 10.66
N LEU A 61 4.25 6.26 11.59
CA LEU A 61 3.13 6.59 12.47
C LEU A 61 3.55 7.45 13.68
N GLY A 62 4.84 7.75 13.82
CA GLY A 62 5.39 8.50 14.95
C GLY A 62 5.95 7.61 16.07
N GLY A 63 6.14 6.31 15.82
CA GLY A 63 6.66 5.33 16.78
C GLY A 63 5.57 4.55 17.51
N ILE A 64 5.97 3.49 18.21
CA ILE A 64 5.05 2.62 18.99
C ILE A 64 4.31 3.42 20.05
N ASP A 65 4.98 4.37 20.72
CA ASP A 65 4.39 5.22 21.76
C ASP A 65 3.20 6.08 21.28
N ASN A 66 3.16 6.38 19.97
CA ASN A 66 2.10 7.20 19.37
C ASN A 66 0.88 6.38 18.91
N ILE A 67 1.03 5.05 18.77
CA ILE A 67 -0.05 4.15 18.35
C ILE A 67 -0.88 3.79 19.59
N GLU A 68 -2.18 4.02 19.54
CA GLU A 68 -3.13 3.58 20.58
C GLU A 68 -3.70 2.21 20.26
N GLU A 69 -4.09 2.01 18.99
CA GLU A 69 -4.67 0.77 18.52
C GLU A 69 -4.29 0.57 17.05
N VAL A 70 -4.04 -0.68 16.67
CA VAL A 70 -3.81 -1.08 15.28
C VAL A 70 -4.71 -2.27 14.96
N GLU A 71 -5.42 -2.16 13.84
CA GLU A 71 -6.28 -3.22 13.31
C GLU A 71 -5.95 -3.43 11.83
N GLY A 72 -5.46 -4.63 11.50
CA GLY A 72 -5.31 -5.07 10.12
C GLY A 72 -6.66 -5.44 9.50
N CYS A 73 -6.98 -4.86 8.34
CA CYS A 73 -7.99 -5.41 7.43
C CYS A 73 -7.30 -5.98 6.17
N ILE A 74 -8.07 -6.66 5.33
CA ILE A 74 -7.60 -7.33 4.09
C ILE A 74 -6.74 -6.43 3.18
N THR A 75 -7.06 -5.13 3.06
CA THR A 75 -6.32 -4.20 2.18
C THR A 75 -5.91 -2.89 2.84
N ARG A 76 -6.28 -2.69 4.11
CA ARG A 76 -6.09 -1.43 4.83
C ARG A 76 -5.73 -1.70 6.28
N LEU A 77 -4.77 -0.95 6.80
CA LEU A 77 -4.47 -0.85 8.20
C LEU A 77 -5.35 0.27 8.79
N ARG A 78 -6.17 -0.03 9.78
CA ARG A 78 -6.78 0.96 10.65
C ARG A 78 -5.86 1.17 11.83
N THR A 79 -5.53 2.41 12.11
CA THR A 79 -4.62 2.77 13.20
C THR A 79 -5.20 3.96 13.91
N GLU A 80 -5.28 3.88 15.22
CA GLU A 80 -5.61 5.01 16.07
C GLU A 80 -4.32 5.52 16.70
N VAL A 81 -4.08 6.83 16.60
CA VAL A 81 -2.88 7.47 17.12
C VAL A 81 -3.25 8.61 18.07
N LYS A 82 -2.40 8.84 19.07
CA LYS A 82 -2.56 9.96 20.02
C LYS A 82 -2.40 11.29 19.29
N ASP A 83 -1.33 11.42 18.51
CA ASP A 83 -0.97 12.62 17.79
C ASP A 83 -0.80 12.35 16.29
N ALA A 84 -1.83 12.68 15.52
CA ALA A 84 -1.82 12.57 14.06
C ALA A 84 -0.89 13.57 13.36
N SER A 85 -0.36 14.57 14.09
CA SER A 85 0.63 15.52 13.54
C SER A 85 2.03 14.93 13.42
N LEU A 86 2.31 13.87 14.19
CA LEU A 86 3.59 13.13 14.13
C LEU A 86 3.58 12.07 13.01
N VAL A 87 2.43 11.85 12.37
CA VAL A 87 2.28 10.87 11.31
C VAL A 87 2.82 11.43 10.00
N ASP A 88 3.76 10.70 9.43
CA ASP A 88 4.48 11.07 8.22
C ASP A 88 3.97 10.26 7.02
N GLU A 89 3.03 10.85 6.28
CA GLU A 89 2.40 10.22 5.11
C GLU A 89 3.41 9.85 4.02
N ALA A 90 4.53 10.59 3.93
CA ALA A 90 5.58 10.31 2.96
C ALA A 90 6.38 9.05 3.34
N ALA A 91 6.71 8.88 4.63
CA ALA A 91 7.36 7.69 5.14
C ALA A 91 6.47 6.45 4.98
N LEU A 92 5.16 6.58 5.27
CA LEU A 92 4.19 5.51 5.07
C LEU A 92 4.10 5.07 3.59
N LYS A 93 4.07 6.03 2.66
CA LYS A 93 4.11 5.72 1.22
C LYS A 93 5.41 5.05 0.80
N ALA A 94 6.54 5.48 1.36
CA ALA A 94 7.84 4.86 1.12
C ALA A 94 7.94 3.43 1.72
N ALA A 95 7.21 3.16 2.80
CA ALA A 95 7.12 1.83 3.41
C ALA A 95 6.26 0.85 2.59
N GLY A 96 5.48 1.34 1.62
CA GLY A 96 4.62 0.54 0.75
C GLY A 96 3.13 0.87 0.83
N ALA A 97 2.75 1.93 1.56
CA ALA A 97 1.38 2.41 1.52
C ALA A 97 1.05 3.02 0.15
N HIS A 98 0.00 2.52 -0.48
CA HIS A 98 -0.58 3.10 -1.69
C HIS A 98 -1.32 4.42 -1.38
N GLY A 99 -1.84 4.57 -0.16
CA GLY A 99 -2.52 5.78 0.27
C GLY A 99 -2.63 5.86 1.78
N VAL A 100 -2.72 7.08 2.30
CA VAL A 100 -2.94 7.35 3.72
C VAL A 100 -4.13 8.30 3.81
N VAL A 101 -5.07 7.97 4.68
CA VAL A 101 -6.26 8.78 4.94
C VAL A 101 -6.28 9.10 6.43
N LYS A 102 -6.12 10.38 6.76
CA LYS A 102 -6.17 10.86 8.14
C LYS A 102 -7.55 11.44 8.48
N MET A 103 -8.13 10.97 9.57
CA MET A 103 -9.45 11.33 10.09
C MET A 103 -9.32 11.71 11.56
N GLY A 104 -8.72 12.88 11.84
CA GLY A 104 -8.39 13.26 13.21
C GLY A 104 -7.29 12.37 13.77
N THR A 105 -7.59 11.64 14.86
CA THR A 105 -6.71 10.65 15.50
C THR A 105 -6.74 9.28 14.81
N ALA A 106 -7.74 9.01 13.96
CA ALA A 106 -7.82 7.76 13.23
C ALA A 106 -7.12 7.87 11.86
N ILE A 107 -6.12 7.03 11.63
CA ILE A 107 -5.36 6.91 10.38
C ILE A 107 -5.74 5.61 9.68
N GLN A 108 -6.07 5.70 8.40
CA GLN A 108 -6.28 4.55 7.52
C GLN A 108 -5.17 4.49 6.48
N VAL A 109 -4.31 3.48 6.60
CA VAL A 109 -3.20 3.24 5.67
C VAL A 109 -3.62 2.15 4.69
N VAL A 110 -3.66 2.45 3.40
CA VAL A 110 -3.96 1.50 2.34
C VAL A 110 -2.66 0.90 1.86
N ILE A 111 -2.34 -0.34 2.23
CA ILE A 111 -1.08 -1.01 1.85
C ILE A 111 -1.32 -2.02 0.72
N GLY A 112 -2.51 -2.62 0.63
CA GLY A 112 -2.81 -3.70 -0.32
C GLY A 112 -2.88 -5.05 0.39
N THR A 113 -2.65 -6.15 -0.33
CA THR A 113 -2.74 -7.52 0.20
C THR A 113 -1.78 -7.82 1.35
N ASP A 114 -0.73 -7.02 1.49
CA ASP A 114 0.25 -7.12 2.58
C ASP A 114 -0.21 -6.45 3.89
N ALA A 115 -1.40 -5.82 3.93
CA ALA A 115 -1.88 -5.10 5.12
C ALA A 115 -2.11 -6.02 6.34
N ASP A 116 -2.62 -7.22 6.12
CA ASP A 116 -2.92 -8.21 7.16
C ASP A 116 -1.64 -8.75 7.85
N PRO A 117 -0.64 -9.30 7.12
CA PRO A 117 0.60 -9.74 7.76
C PRO A 117 1.39 -8.58 8.39
N ILE A 118 1.39 -7.39 7.78
CA ILE A 118 2.09 -6.24 8.36
C ILE A 118 1.43 -5.80 9.68
N ALA A 119 0.10 -5.82 9.80
CA ALA A 119 -0.56 -5.52 11.06
C ALA A 119 -0.16 -6.51 12.15
N ALA A 120 -0.17 -7.81 11.84
CA ALA A 120 0.22 -8.84 12.78
C ALA A 120 1.69 -8.71 13.22
N ASP A 121 2.61 -8.43 12.31
CA ASP A 121 4.01 -8.12 12.64
C ASP A 121 4.11 -6.90 13.56
N ILE A 122 3.36 -5.82 13.28
CA ILE A 122 3.35 -4.62 14.13
C ILE A 122 2.81 -4.92 15.54
N GLU A 123 1.74 -5.71 15.65
CA GLU A 123 1.19 -6.15 16.94
C GLU A 123 2.14 -7.05 17.73
N ASP A 124 2.87 -7.95 17.06
CA ASP A 124 3.86 -8.82 17.70
C ASP A 124 5.08 -8.03 18.24
N MET A 125 5.37 -6.86 17.63
CA MET A 125 6.45 -5.96 18.05
C MET A 125 6.08 -5.03 19.22
N MET A 126 4.80 -4.91 19.59
CA MET A 126 4.33 -4.06 20.71
C MET A 126 4.24 -4.84 22.04
#